data_AF-A0A483MYH0-F1
#
_entry.id   AF-A0A483MYH0-F1
#
_cell.length_a   1.000
_cell.length_b   1.000
_cell.length_c   1.000
_cell.angle_alpha   90.00
_cell.angle_beta   90.00
_cell.angle_gamma   90.00
#
_symmetry.space_group_name_H-M   'P 1'
#
loop_
_entity.id
_entity.type
_entity.pdbx_description
1 polymer ?
#
loop_
_entity_poly.entity_id
_entity_poly.type
_entity_poly.pdbx_seq_one_letter_code
_entity_poly.pdbx_strand_id
1 'polypeptide(L)'
;MTTKDDKCPFCGAILINEDHCHSCHAFKIKGYVSRDARKTINLISICTSLLVALFGILVVFLVSFGIGTYIAIIAFSLILYFIMKRILYIKEEKKGKMVWKRAIITW
;
A
#
# COMPACT_ATOMS: atom_id res chain seq x y z
N MET A 1 30.11 1.22 -23.37
CA MET A 1 29.68 0.55 -22.12
C MET A 1 28.16 0.60 -22.07
N THR A 2 27.48 -0.47 -22.45
CA THR A 2 26.01 -0.56 -22.37
C THR A 2 25.63 -1.05 -20.98
N THR A 3 25.05 -0.16 -20.18
CA THR A 3 24.44 -0.47 -18.89
C THR A 3 23.34 -1.52 -19.09
N LYS A 4 23.24 -2.49 -18.17
CA LYS A 4 22.35 -3.66 -18.27
C LYS A 4 20.85 -3.34 -18.30
N ASP A 5 20.47 -2.05 -18.21
CA ASP A 5 19.10 -1.58 -18.04
C ASP A 5 18.39 -1.18 -19.34
N ASP A 6 19.08 -1.21 -20.48
CA ASP A 6 18.53 -0.75 -21.76
C ASP A 6 17.71 -1.82 -22.50
N LYS A 7 17.44 -2.99 -21.90
CA LYS A 7 16.72 -4.09 -22.56
C LYS A 7 15.40 -4.40 -21.88
N CYS A 8 14.35 -4.57 -22.68
CA CYS A 8 13.03 -4.96 -22.19
C CYS A 8 13.06 -6.40 -21.62
N PRO A 9 12.55 -6.64 -20.40
CA PRO A 9 12.59 -7.97 -19.77
C PRO A 9 11.67 -9.01 -20.46
N PHE A 10 10.76 -8.59 -21.34
CA PHE A 10 9.82 -9.49 -22.02
C PHE A 10 10.22 -9.86 -23.45
N CYS A 11 10.94 -8.99 -24.17
CA CYS A 11 11.30 -9.24 -25.58
C CYS A 11 12.78 -8.99 -25.90
N GLY A 12 13.58 -8.51 -24.93
CA GLY A 12 15.00 -8.23 -25.14
C GLY A 12 15.32 -7.02 -26.03
N ALA A 13 14.30 -6.34 -26.57
CA ALA A 13 14.46 -5.15 -27.40
C ALA A 13 15.08 -4.00 -26.62
N ILE A 14 15.86 -3.17 -27.31
CA ILE A 14 16.49 -1.98 -26.74
C ILE A 14 15.39 -0.95 -26.42
N LEU A 15 15.37 -0.47 -25.18
CA LEU A 15 14.44 0.51 -24.66
C LEU A 15 14.86 1.89 -25.17
N ILE A 16 14.16 2.39 -26.19
CA ILE A 16 14.32 3.76 -26.70
C ILE A 16 13.57 4.75 -25.80
N ASN A 17 12.54 4.28 -25.07
CA ASN A 17 11.76 5.04 -24.11
C ASN A 17 11.68 4.26 -22.78
N GLU A 18 12.07 4.87 -21.67
CA GLU A 18 12.21 4.19 -20.36
C GLU A 18 10.88 3.71 -19.77
N ASP A 19 9.78 4.34 -20.16
CA ASP A 19 8.46 4.11 -19.57
C ASP A 19 7.69 2.98 -20.27
N HIS A 20 8.00 2.69 -21.54
CA HIS A 20 7.36 1.63 -22.32
C HIS A 20 8.25 1.04 -23.42
N CYS A 21 8.08 -0.26 -23.67
CA CYS A 21 8.74 -0.95 -24.77
C CYS A 21 7.93 -0.82 -26.06
N HIS A 22 8.55 -0.29 -27.12
CA HIS A 22 7.92 -0.13 -28.43
C HIS A 22 7.63 -1.46 -29.15
N SER A 23 8.43 -2.51 -28.93
CA SER A 23 8.23 -3.80 -29.64
C SER A 23 7.15 -4.68 -29.03
N CYS A 24 6.93 -4.59 -27.71
CA CYS A 24 6.00 -5.51 -27.03
C CYS A 24 4.99 -4.84 -26.11
N HIS A 25 4.93 -3.52 -26.14
CA HIS A 25 4.00 -2.69 -25.36
C HIS A 25 4.02 -2.96 -23.85
N ALA A 26 5.10 -3.56 -23.34
CA ALA A 26 5.32 -3.66 -21.91
C ALA A 26 5.61 -2.28 -21.33
N PHE A 27 5.03 -1.96 -20.19
CA PHE A 27 5.15 -0.66 -19.54
C PHE A 27 5.69 -0.81 -18.12
N LYS A 28 6.36 0.24 -17.66
CA LYS A 28 6.99 0.30 -16.35
C LYS A 28 6.05 1.01 -15.37
N ILE A 29 5.66 0.32 -14.30
CA ILE A 29 4.87 0.90 -13.22
C ILE A 29 5.82 1.41 -12.14
N LYS A 30 5.92 2.74 -12.00
CA LYS A 30 6.64 3.39 -10.88
C LYS A 30 5.73 3.40 -9.65
N GLY A 31 6.30 3.13 -8.47
CA GLY A 31 5.53 3.12 -7.21
C GLY A 31 4.61 1.92 -7.03
N TYR A 32 4.94 0.77 -7.64
CA TYR A 32 4.07 -0.40 -7.56
C TYR A 32 3.99 -0.96 -6.13
N VAL A 33 2.81 -0.84 -5.51
CA VAL A 33 2.49 -1.51 -4.25
C VAL A 33 2.01 -2.93 -4.56
N SER A 34 2.74 -3.94 -4.07
CA SER A 34 2.38 -5.34 -4.28
C SER A 34 1.09 -5.72 -3.54
N ARG A 35 0.44 -6.82 -3.98
CA ARG A 35 -0.77 -7.33 -3.32
C ARG A 35 -0.48 -7.72 -1.87
N ASP A 36 0.67 -8.32 -1.62
CA ASP A 36 1.10 -8.70 -0.27
C ASP A 36 1.36 -7.47 0.60
N ALA A 37 2.01 -6.44 0.05
CA ALA A 37 2.20 -5.17 0.76
C ALA A 37 0.85 -4.54 1.13
N ARG A 38 -0.15 -4.53 0.23
CA ARG A 38 -1.50 -4.06 0.56
C ARG A 38 -2.16 -4.89 1.67
N LYS A 39 -2.02 -6.22 1.65
CA LYS A 39 -2.52 -7.10 2.72
C LYS A 39 -1.85 -6.79 4.05
N THR A 40 -0.53 -6.66 4.07
CA THR A 40 0.24 -6.33 5.27
C THR A 40 -0.16 -4.96 5.81
N ILE A 41 -0.30 -3.94 4.95
CA ILE A 41 -0.76 -2.59 5.37
C ILE A 41 -2.15 -2.67 6.02
N ASN A 42 -3.09 -3.38 5.39
CA ASN A 42 -4.42 -3.54 5.95
C ASN A 42 -4.37 -4.28 7.30
N LEU A 43 -3.60 -5.36 7.40
CA LEU A 43 -3.49 -6.16 8.61
C LEU A 43 -2.88 -5.37 9.76
N ILE A 44 -1.79 -4.63 9.51
CA ILE A 44 -1.17 -3.74 10.50
C ILE A 44 -2.18 -2.66 10.93
N SER A 45 -2.83 -1.99 9.97
CA SER A 45 -3.77 -0.91 10.31
C SER A 45 -4.97 -1.40 11.13
N ILE A 46 -5.52 -2.57 10.79
CA ILE A 46 -6.61 -3.20 11.56
C ILE A 46 -6.11 -3.55 12.97
N CYS A 47 -4.95 -4.19 13.07
CA CYS A 47 -4.39 -4.61 14.35
C CYS A 47 -4.12 -3.42 15.28
N THR A 48 -3.51 -2.36 14.76
CA THR A 48 -3.25 -1.12 15.53
C THR A 48 -4.55 -0.46 15.95
N SER A 49 -5.54 -0.34 15.05
CA SER A 49 -6.84 0.24 15.38
C SER A 49 -7.59 -0.57 16.43
N LEU A 50 -7.55 -1.90 16.34
CA LEU A 50 -8.20 -2.80 17.28
C LEU A 50 -7.55 -2.69 18.67
N LEU A 51 -6.22 -2.65 18.72
CA LEU A 51 -5.47 -2.47 19.97
C LEU A 51 -5.84 -1.16 20.66
N VAL A 52 -5.92 -0.06 19.91
CA VAL A 52 -6.32 1.25 20.46
C VAL A 52 -7.76 1.20 20.98
N ALA A 53 -8.69 0.59 20.23
CA ALA A 53 -10.07 0.45 20.65
C ALA A 53 -10.19 -0.38 21.93
N LEU A 54 -9.57 -1.57 21.98
CA LEU A 54 -9.62 -2.46 23.14
C LEU A 54 -9.01 -1.82 24.37
N PHE A 55 -7.84 -1.20 24.24
CA PHE A 55 -7.17 -0.53 25.34
C PHE A 55 -7.97 0.69 25.83
N GLY A 56 -8.49 1.50 24.91
CA GLY A 56 -9.33 2.64 25.24
C GLY A 56 -10.61 2.25 25.98
N ILE A 57 -11.30 1.20 25.49
CA ILE A 57 -12.50 0.65 26.13
C ILE A 57 -12.17 0.14 27.54
N LEU A 58 -11.05 -0.57 27.71
CA LEU A 58 -10.59 -1.08 29.01
C LEU A 58 -10.32 0.06 30.00
N VAL A 59 -9.66 1.14 29.57
CA VAL A 59 -9.41 2.32 30.41
C VAL A 59 -10.73 3.01 30.79
N VAL A 60 -11.63 3.22 29.85
CA VAL A 60 -12.94 3.83 30.12
C VAL A 60 -13.77 2.99 31.09
N PHE A 61 -13.71 1.67 30.96
CA PHE A 61 -14.34 0.74 31.88
C PHE A 61 -13.78 0.88 33.30
N LEU A 62 -12.45 0.91 33.45
CA LEU A 62 -11.81 1.08 34.75
C LEU A 62 -12.15 2.41 35.42
N VAL A 63 -12.28 3.49 34.65
CA VAL A 63 -12.57 4.83 35.17
C VAL A 63 -14.09 5.08 35.27
N SER A 64 -14.93 4.10 34.91
CA SER A 64 -16.41 4.19 34.98
C SER A 64 -17.00 5.40 34.24
N PHE A 65 -16.38 5.79 33.13
CA PHE A 65 -16.88 6.88 32.29
C PHE A 65 -18.17 6.46 31.54
N GLY A 66 -19.01 7.46 31.22
CA GLY A 66 -20.31 7.24 30.60
C GLY A 66 -20.24 6.78 29.14
N ILE A 67 -21.39 6.37 28.58
CA ILE A 67 -21.50 5.78 27.23
C ILE A 67 -20.86 6.64 26.12
N GLY A 68 -20.85 7.96 26.27
CA GLY A 68 -20.32 8.91 25.28
C GLY A 68 -18.82 8.74 25.00
N THR A 69 -18.02 8.36 26.01
CA THR A 69 -16.58 8.15 25.82
C THR A 69 -16.29 6.88 25.02
N TYR A 70 -17.11 5.84 25.15
CA TYR A 70 -17.00 4.64 24.32
C TYR A 70 -17.23 4.97 22.83
N ILE A 71 -18.27 5.76 22.53
CA ILE A 71 -18.57 6.20 21.16
C ILE A 71 -17.40 7.01 20.59
N ALA A 72 -16.83 7.92 21.39
CA ALA A 72 -15.69 8.74 20.99
C ALA A 72 -14.45 7.87 20.69
N ILE A 73 -14.16 6.86 21.51
CA ILE A 73 -13.02 5.95 21.30
C ILE A 73 -13.19 5.12 20.04
N ILE A 74 -14.38 4.60 19.79
CA ILE A 74 -14.68 3.85 18.56
C ILE A 74 -14.48 4.74 17.34
N ALA A 75 -15.03 5.96 17.35
CA ALA A 75 -14.87 6.92 16.26
C ALA A 75 -13.38 7.28 16.04
N PHE A 76 -12.65 7.55 17.11
CA PHE A 76 -11.22 7.85 17.05
C PHE A 76 -10.40 6.69 16.48
N SER A 77 -10.73 5.46 16.88
CA SER A 77 -10.06 4.25 16.39
C SER A 77 -10.26 4.08 14.88
N LEU A 78 -11.47 4.31 14.38
CA LEU A 78 -11.77 4.29 12.95
C LEU A 78 -10.99 5.38 12.19
N ILE A 79 -10.89 6.59 12.73
CA ILE A 79 -10.11 7.68 12.12
C ILE A 79 -8.63 7.27 12.02
N LEU A 80 -8.06 6.72 13.10
CA LEU A 80 -6.69 6.21 13.12
C LEU A 80 -6.46 5.12 12.07
N TYR A 81 -7.41 4.20 11.90
CA TYR A 81 -7.33 3.17 10.85
C TYR A 81 -7.15 3.78 9.45
N PHE A 82 -7.94 4.79 9.10
CA PHE A 82 -7.83 5.44 7.79
C PHE A 82 -6.51 6.19 7.62
N ILE A 83 -6.07 6.92 8.65
CA ILE A 83 -4.81 7.68 8.63
C ILE A 83 -3.63 6.73 8.45
N MET A 84 -3.53 5.69 9.29
CA MET A 84 -2.42 4.73 9.26
C MET A 84 -2.35 4.00 7.92
N LYS A 85 -3.50 3.55 7.41
CA LYS A 85 -3.58 2.90 6.10
C LYS A 85 -3.06 3.81 4.98
N ARG A 86 -3.44 5.09 4.98
CA ARG A 86 -2.99 6.06 3.97
C ARG A 86 -1.48 6.33 4.06
N ILE A 87 -0.95 6.52 5.27
CA ILE A 87 0.47 6.78 5.49
C ILE A 87 1.31 5.58 5.03
N LEU A 88 0.94 4.37 5.42
CA LEU A 88 1.68 3.16 5.05
C LEU A 88 1.61 2.89 3.54
N TYR A 89 0.48 3.19 2.90
CA TYR A 89 0.35 3.09 1.45
C TYR A 89 1.31 4.05 0.73
N ILE A 90 1.30 5.33 1.11
CA ILE A 90 2.21 6.33 0.54
C ILE A 90 3.67 5.95 0.81
N LYS A 91 3.96 5.38 1.99
CA LYS A 91 5.31 4.89 2.32
C LYS A 91 5.75 3.77 1.39
N GLU A 92 4.90 2.79 1.08
CA GLU A 92 5.22 1.73 0.12
C GLU A 92 5.34 2.25 -1.31
N GLU A 93 4.49 3.21 -1.71
CA GLU A 93 4.57 3.85 -3.02
C GLU A 93 5.90 4.61 -3.19
N LYS A 94 6.31 5.37 -2.18
CA LYS A 94 7.58 6.10 -2.14
C LYS A 94 8.83 5.21 -2.14
N LYS A 95 8.71 3.90 -1.87
CA LYS A 95 9.84 2.96 -2.05
C LYS A 95 10.25 2.82 -3.52
N GLY A 96 9.47 3.37 -4.46
CA GLY A 96 9.87 3.48 -5.86
C GLY A 96 10.06 2.12 -6.54
N LYS A 97 9.40 1.06 -6.04
CA LYS A 97 9.46 -0.27 -6.66
C LYS A 97 8.97 -0.17 -8.09
N MET A 98 9.84 -0.53 -9.03
CA MET A 98 9.57 -0.53 -10.45
C MET A 98 9.22 -1.95 -10.88
N VAL A 99 8.02 -2.14 -11.44
CA VAL A 99 7.59 -3.43 -11.96
C VAL A 99 7.21 -3.28 -13.41
N TRP A 100 7.73 -4.17 -14.25
CA TRP A 100 7.37 -4.30 -15.64
C TRP A 100 6.09 -5.13 -15.77
N LYS A 101 5.07 -4.60 -16.44
CA LYS A 101 3.87 -5.35 -16.82
C LYS A 101 3.69 -5.29 -18.33
N ARG A 102 3.16 -6.36 -18.90
CA ARG A 102 2.64 -6.39 -20.27
C ARG A 102 1.12 -6.49 -20.18
N ALA A 103 0.40 -5.70 -20.97
CA ALA A 103 -1.03 -5.92 -21.15
C ALA A 103 -1.21 -7.30 -21.81
N ILE A 104 -1.84 -8.23 -21.09
CA ILE A 104 -2.23 -9.50 -21.70
C ILE A 104 -3.48 -9.18 -22.51
N ILE A 105 -3.32 -9.13 -23.84
CA ILE A 105 -4.46 -9.01 -24.74
C ILE A 105 -5.13 -10.38 -24.71
N THR A 106 -6.16 -10.54 -23.89
CA THR A 106 -7.03 -11.70 -23.95
C THR A 106 -7.88 -11.55 -25.21
N TRP A 107 -7.46 -12.19 -26.29
CA TRP A 107 -8.33 -12.50 -27.43
C TRP A 107 -9.14 -13.74 -27.10
#